data_AF-A0A0A9XLN3-F1
#
_entry.id   AF-A0A0A9XLN3-F1
#
_cell.length_a   1.000
_cell.length_b   1.000
_cell.length_c   1.000
_cell.angle_alpha   90.00
_cell.angle_beta   90.00
_cell.angle_gamma   90.00
#
_symmetry.space_group_name_H-M   'P 1'
#
loop_
_entity.id
_entity.type
_entity.pdbx_description
1 polymer ?
#
loop_
_entity_poly.entity_id
_entity_poly.type
_entity_poly.pdbx_seq_one_letter_code
_entity_poly.pdbx_strand_id
1 'polypeptide(L)'
;MQLRRDMESNGIHLPDKQRQKVVDLNIENELLGMRLLEARQTANPYSTLTHLLRCRYELAQLLGFESFAQKQLQGKMLCTQEQVWHFLCSILHKYRTAA
;
A
#
# COMPACT_ATOMS: atom_id res chain seq x y z
N MET A 1 -4.04 -18.21 -12.67
CA MET A 1 -3.13 -17.62 -11.65
C MET A 1 -3.24 -16.09 -11.57
N GLN A 2 -3.25 -15.34 -12.67
CA GLN A 2 -3.42 -13.86 -12.66
C GLN A 2 -4.81 -13.42 -12.16
N LEU A 3 -5.88 -14.02 -12.69
CA LEU A 3 -7.26 -13.69 -12.31
C LEU A 3 -7.52 -13.77 -10.80
N ARG A 4 -6.96 -14.78 -10.11
CA ARG A 4 -7.10 -14.92 -8.66
C ARG A 4 -6.44 -13.76 -7.91
N ARG A 5 -5.26 -13.33 -8.35
CA ARG A 5 -4.57 -12.16 -7.78
C ARG A 5 -5.35 -10.88 -8.02
N ASP A 6 -5.91 -10.71 -9.21
CA ASP A 6 -6.73 -9.53 -9.52
C ASP A 6 -8.02 -9.51 -8.69
N MET A 7 -8.62 -10.68 -8.46
CA MET A 7 -9.76 -10.83 -7.54
C MET A 7 -9.37 -10.43 -6.11
N GLU A 8 -8.27 -10.96 -5.57
CA GLU A 8 -7.78 -10.69 -4.21
C GLU A 8 -7.33 -9.21 -4.05
N SER A 9 -6.62 -8.65 -5.02
CA SER A 9 -6.01 -7.31 -4.91
C SER A 9 -6.98 -6.16 -5.18
N ASN A 10 -8.03 -6.40 -5.98
CA ASN A 10 -9.01 -5.38 -6.36
C ASN A 10 -10.41 -5.62 -5.76
N GLY A 11 -10.60 -6.70 -5.00
CA GLY A 11 -11.86 -6.97 -4.30
C GLY A 11 -13.04 -7.32 -5.22
N ILE A 12 -12.78 -7.76 -6.46
CA ILE A 12 -13.84 -8.09 -7.45
C ILE A 12 -14.75 -9.22 -6.96
N HIS A 13 -14.21 -10.10 -6.10
CA HIS A 13 -14.92 -11.22 -5.50
C HIS A 13 -15.81 -10.83 -4.31
N LEU A 14 -15.68 -9.61 -3.79
CA LEU A 14 -16.40 -9.17 -2.60
C LEU A 14 -17.88 -8.84 -2.91
N PRO A 15 -18.78 -8.90 -1.91
CA PRO A 15 -20.16 -8.43 -2.03
C PRO A 15 -20.23 -6.96 -2.46
N ASP A 16 -21.31 -6.56 -3.14
CA ASP A 16 -21.42 -5.23 -3.77
C ASP A 16 -21.12 -4.06 -2.82
N LYS A 17 -21.61 -4.11 -1.58
CA LYS A 17 -21.33 -3.07 -0.57
C LYS A 17 -19.84 -2.95 -0.24
N GLN A 18 -19.14 -4.08 -0.12
CA GLN A 18 -17.72 -4.10 0.17
C GLN A 18 -16.92 -3.68 -1.06
N ARG A 19 -17.34 -4.11 -2.26
CA ARG A 19 -16.71 -3.71 -3.53
C ARG A 19 -16.82 -2.20 -3.76
N GLN A 20 -17.98 -1.60 -3.47
CA GLN A 20 -18.14 -0.15 -3.52
C GLN A 20 -17.17 0.54 -2.56
N LYS A 21 -17.07 0.05 -1.33
CA LYS A 21 -16.12 0.58 -0.35
C LYS A 21 -14.66 0.46 -0.81
N VAL A 22 -14.29 -0.64 -1.47
CA VAL A 22 -12.95 -0.79 -2.08
C VAL A 22 -12.72 0.28 -3.16
N VAL A 23 -13.71 0.55 -4.01
CA VAL A 23 -13.60 1.60 -5.03
C VAL A 23 -13.41 2.97 -4.38
N ASP A 24 -14.24 3.31 -3.40
CA ASP A 24 -14.18 4.60 -2.71
C ASP A 24 -12.81 4.83 -2.03
N LEU A 25 -12.30 3.80 -1.33
CA LEU A 25 -10.98 3.84 -0.68
C LEU A 25 -9.83 3.93 -1.68
N ASN A 26 -9.94 3.30 -2.86
CA ASN A 26 -8.91 3.44 -3.89
C ASN A 26 -8.85 4.87 -4.45
N ILE A 27 -10.01 5.47 -4.73
CA ILE A 27 -10.13 6.87 -5.18
C ILE A 27 -9.54 7.79 -4.11
N GLU A 28 -9.92 7.60 -2.85
CA GLU A 28 -9.40 8.42 -1.74
C GLU A 28 -7.88 8.27 -1.57
N ASN A 29 -7.35 7.05 -1.62
CA ASN A 29 -5.90 6.79 -1.54
C ASN A 29 -5.12 7.49 -2.68
N GLU A 30 -5.67 7.51 -3.89
CA GLU A 30 -5.07 8.23 -5.03
C GLU A 30 -5.09 9.75 -4.81
N LEU A 31 -6.26 10.32 -4.47
CA LEU A 31 -6.41 11.76 -4.23
C LEU A 31 -5.51 12.27 -3.09
N LEU A 32 -5.40 11.50 -2.00
CA LEU A 32 -4.52 11.82 -0.88
C LEU A 32 -3.05 11.72 -1.27
N GLY A 33 -2.68 10.74 -2.10
CA GLY A 33 -1.34 10.60 -2.64
C GLY A 33 -0.94 11.79 -3.51
N MET A 34 -1.82 12.20 -4.44
CA MET A 34 -1.62 13.37 -5.28
C MET A 34 -1.49 14.64 -4.43
N ARG A 35 -2.41 14.85 -3.48
CA ARG A 35 -2.39 15.98 -2.56
C ARG A 35 -1.05 16.06 -1.83
N LEU A 36 -0.54 14.95 -1.29
CA LEU A 36 0.74 14.92 -0.57
C LEU A 36 1.93 15.30 -1.46
N LEU A 37 1.94 14.85 -2.71
CA LEU A 37 3.03 15.13 -3.67
C LEU A 37 2.99 16.57 -4.19
N GLU A 38 1.81 17.16 -4.29
CA GLU A 38 1.62 18.55 -4.69
C GLU A 38 1.96 19.50 -3.52
N ALA A 39 3.27 19.64 -3.26
CA ALA A 39 3.86 20.42 -2.17
C ALA A 39 3.43 21.90 -2.08
N ARG A 40 2.79 22.46 -3.12
CA ARG A 40 2.28 23.84 -3.12
C ARG A 40 0.90 24.00 -2.48
N GLN A 41 0.17 22.92 -2.18
CA GLN A 41 -1.23 23.00 -1.75
C GLN A 41 -1.53 22.34 -0.40
N THR A 42 -0.59 21.60 0.21
CA THR A 42 -0.86 21.00 1.52
C THR A 42 -0.55 21.99 2.64
N ALA A 43 -1.58 22.69 3.14
CA ALA A 43 -1.46 23.48 4.36
C ALA A 43 -0.96 22.64 5.55
N ASN A 44 -1.19 21.31 5.51
CA ASN A 44 -0.69 20.36 6.49
C ASN A 44 -0.34 19.00 5.84
N PRO A 45 0.94 18.75 5.50
CA PRO A 45 1.36 17.48 4.90
C PRO A 45 1.27 16.31 5.88
N TYR A 46 1.47 16.55 7.19
CA TYR A 46 1.41 15.51 8.21
C TYR A 46 0.00 14.94 8.40
N SER A 47 -1.02 15.80 8.40
CA SER A 47 -2.41 15.34 8.48
C SER A 47 -2.80 14.56 7.21
N THR A 48 -2.36 15.04 6.04
CA THR A 48 -2.60 14.36 4.76
C THR A 48 -1.94 12.98 4.74
N LEU A 49 -0.68 12.88 5.17
CA LEU A 49 0.03 11.61 5.29
C LEU A 49 -0.65 10.66 6.29
N THR A 50 -1.08 11.17 7.44
CA THR A 50 -1.79 10.37 8.45
C THR A 50 -3.08 9.79 7.90
N HIS A 51 -3.84 10.58 7.15
CA HIS A 51 -5.06 10.14 6.50
C HIS A 51 -4.77 9.09 5.42
N LEU A 52 -3.75 9.34 4.58
CA LEU A 52 -3.31 8.40 3.55
C LEU A 52 -2.94 7.03 4.15
N LEU A 53 -2.19 7.01 5.25
CA LEU A 53 -1.79 5.76 5.92
C LEU A 53 -2.99 5.00 6.49
N ARG A 54 -3.99 5.70 7.05
CA ARG A 54 -5.24 5.09 7.54
C ARG A 54 -6.07 4.52 6.41
N CYS A 55 -6.28 5.29 5.34
CA CYS A 55 -7.00 4.86 4.14
C CYS A 55 -6.38 3.58 3.54
N ARG A 56 -5.04 3.55 3.44
CA ARG A 56 -4.28 2.36 2.99
C ARG A 56 -4.46 1.16 3.90
N TYR A 57 -4.42 1.35 5.22
CA TYR A 57 -4.63 0.27 6.16
C TYR A 57 -6.05 -0.31 6.05
N GLU A 58 -7.07 0.55 5.99
CA GLU A 58 -8.46 0.12 5.84
C GLU A 58 -8.70 -0.63 4.54
N LEU A 59 -8.14 -0.15 3.42
CA LEU A 59 -8.19 -0.82 2.13
C LEU A 59 -7.52 -2.20 2.18
N ALA A 60 -6.36 -2.33 2.84
CA ALA A 60 -5.68 -3.61 3.00
C ALA A 60 -6.52 -4.61 3.80
N GLN A 61 -7.08 -4.18 4.93
CA GLN A 61 -7.93 -5.02 5.78
C GLN A 61 -9.19 -5.50 5.05
N LEU A 62 -9.84 -4.62 4.28
CA LEU A 62 -11.03 -4.97 3.51
C LEU A 62 -10.76 -6.03 2.43
N LEU A 63 -9.53 -6.07 1.92
CA LEU A 63 -9.07 -7.03 0.92
C LEU A 63 -8.43 -8.29 1.54
N GLY A 64 -8.40 -8.40 2.87
CA GLY A 64 -7.85 -9.57 3.58
C GLY A 64 -6.33 -9.56 3.77
N PHE A 65 -5.67 -8.41 3.65
CA PHE A 65 -4.25 -8.25 3.92
C PHE A 65 -4.01 -7.64 5.30
N GLU A 66 -2.98 -8.10 6.00
CA GLU A 66 -2.55 -7.59 7.30
C GLU A 66 -2.02 -6.15 7.22
N SER A 67 -1.39 -5.81 6.09
CA SER A 67 -0.85 -4.47 5.86
C SER A 67 -0.94 -4.09 4.38
N PHE A 68 -0.92 -2.78 4.13
CA PHE A 68 -0.84 -2.28 2.76
C PHE A 68 0.47 -2.67 2.06
N ALA A 69 1.55 -2.88 2.81
CA ALA A 69 2.80 -3.38 2.25
C ALA A 69 2.66 -4.82 1.76
N GLN A 70 1.97 -5.70 2.51
CA GLN A 70 1.66 -7.06 2.06
C GLN A 70 0.85 -7.04 0.76
N LYS A 71 -0.19 -6.19 0.68
CA LYS A 71 -0.97 -5.99 -0.57
C LYS A 71 -0.07 -5.58 -1.74
N GLN A 72 0.82 -4.61 -1.53
CA GLN A 72 1.67 -4.06 -2.60
C GLN A 72 2.77 -5.02 -3.09
N LEU A 73 3.23 -5.92 -2.22
CA LEU A 73 4.25 -6.90 -2.56
C LEU A 73 3.70 -8.15 -3.27
N GLN A 74 2.37 -8.30 -3.31
CA GLN A 74 1.74 -9.39 -4.04
C GLN A 74 2.15 -9.36 -5.53
N GLY A 75 2.78 -10.43 -6.00
CA GLY A 75 3.26 -10.53 -7.39
C GLY A 75 4.52 -9.71 -7.69
N LYS A 76 5.17 -9.12 -6.68
CA LYS A 76 6.52 -8.54 -6.79
C LYS A 76 7.59 -9.60 -6.49
N MET A 77 8.84 -9.31 -6.84
CA MET A 77 9.96 -10.25 -6.65
C MET A 77 10.22 -10.58 -5.17
N LEU A 78 10.14 -9.57 -4.29
CA LEU A 78 10.36 -9.69 -2.85
C LEU A 78 9.03 -9.91 -2.11
N CYS A 79 8.23 -10.86 -2.57
CA CYS A 79 6.84 -11.21 -2.21
C CYS A 79 6.33 -10.90 -0.78
N THR A 80 7.19 -10.76 0.24
CA THR A 80 6.83 -10.46 1.63
C THR A 80 7.63 -9.30 2.25
N GLN A 81 7.10 -8.70 3.31
CA GLN A 81 7.73 -7.59 4.02
C GLN A 81 9.08 -8.00 4.63
N GLU A 82 9.21 -9.24 5.08
CA GLU A 82 10.42 -9.81 5.66
C GLU A 82 11.52 -9.91 4.61
N GLN A 83 11.19 -10.32 3.39
CA GLN A 83 12.15 -10.37 2.29
C GLN A 83 12.67 -8.98 1.92
N VAL A 84 11.79 -7.98 1.93
CA VAL A 84 12.19 -6.57 1.76
C VAL A 84 13.13 -6.14 2.88
N TRP A 85 12.79 -6.45 4.13
CA TRP A 85 13.61 -6.10 5.29
C TRP A 85 15.00 -6.75 5.24
N HIS A 86 15.07 -8.04 4.93
CA HIS A 86 16.34 -8.76 4.79
C HIS A 86 17.20 -8.15 3.69
N PHE A 87 16.61 -7.84 2.53
CA PHE A 87 17.32 -7.18 1.43
C PHE A 87 17.91 -5.82 1.85
N LEU A 88 17.10 -4.98 2.51
CA LEU A 88 17.54 -3.67 3.01
C LEU A 88 18.66 -3.81 4.05
N CYS A 89 18.55 -4.78 4.96
CA CYS A 89 19.61 -5.08 5.94
C CYS A 89 20.91 -5.54 5.26
N SER A 90 20.83 -6.39 4.24
CA SER A 90 22.01 -6.85 3.49
C SER A 90 22.70 -5.72 2.75
N ILE A 91 21.94 -4.81 2.12
CA ILE A 91 22.48 -3.59 1.49
C ILE A 91 23.17 -2.73 2.54
N LEU A 92 22.49 -2.44 3.65
CA LEU A 92 23.03 -1.60 4.71
C LEU A 92 24.33 -2.19 5.26
N HIS A 93 24.38 -3.50 5.52
CA HIS A 93 25.58 -4.19 5.99
C HIS A 93 26.73 -4.09 4.98
N LYS A 94 26.45 -4.29 3.69
CA LYS A 94 27.45 -4.23 2.63
C LYS A 94 28.07 -2.85 2.45
N TYR A 95 27.27 -1.78 2.55
CA TYR A 95 27.75 -0.43 2.29
C TYR A 95 28.17 0.35 3.55
N ARG A 96 27.75 -0.07 4.75
CA ARG A 96 28.25 0.53 6.01
C ARG A 96 29.72 0.22 6.29
N THR A 97 30.21 -0.94 5.87
CA THR A 97 31.60 -1.35 6.07
C THR A 97 32.56 -0.77 5.02
N ALA A 98 32.03 -0.08 4.01
CA ALA A 98 32.78 0.51 2.91
C ALA A 98 32.99 2.04 3.05
N ALA A 99 32.62 2.64 4.19
CA ALA A 99 32.79 4.05 4.54
C ALA A 99 33.65 4.17 5.81
#